data_AF-A0A9W8CAK9-F1
#
_entry.id   AF-A0A9W8CAK9-F1
#
_cell.length_a   1.000
_cell.length_b   1.000
_cell.length_c   1.000
_cell.angle_alpha   90.00
_cell.angle_beta   90.00
_cell.angle_gamma   90.00
#
_symmetry.space_group_name_H-M   'P 1'
#
loop_
_entity.id
_entity.type
_entity.pdbx_description
1 polymer ?
#
loop_
_entity_poly.entity_id
_entity_poly.type
_entity_poly.pdbx_seq_one_letter_code
_entity_poly.pdbx_strand_id
1 'polypeptide(L)'
;MEQAVQDIPESRHKLTPLYLGATAGMRLLNISKPKESDEILKEVGDKLKTYPFSYKGATILRGEEEGAYGWVTVNYLLEKFIKMIGALDLGGASTQITFDTEQTVEDKDNLMKLWLYGRDYTIYTQSFQCYGIYQTAGTSDNDSHIFSFNNCSYFKCSFNGVFQPNITGNFMAFSSFFYTVEFLQKATGITITSPAHLENATGFQEMQNKFPDKGKYLRDYCADSVFVHVLLISGYGFNNFSFPHISFHNFLPAENVALRKALRPDACRAAIFIFSVLLIASFFCLVRTYYKNATKGCCALLSICSK
;
A
#
# COMPACT_ATOMS: atom_id res chain seq x y z
N MET A 1 -3.13 -22.44 -3.54
CA MET A 1 -2.17 -22.63 -4.65
C MET A 1 -2.79 -23.37 -5.83
N GLU A 2 -3.60 -24.41 -5.62
CA GLU A 2 -4.33 -25.08 -6.71
C GLU A 2 -5.17 -24.11 -7.56
N GLN A 3 -5.91 -23.20 -6.90
CA GLN A 3 -6.62 -22.12 -7.59
C GLN A 3 -5.71 -21.28 -8.51
N ALA A 4 -4.52 -20.89 -8.03
CA ALA A 4 -3.57 -20.11 -8.83
C ALA A 4 -3.06 -20.89 -10.06
N VAL A 5 -2.89 -22.22 -9.95
CA VAL A 5 -2.52 -23.08 -11.09
C VAL A 5 -3.62 -23.10 -12.16
N GLN A 6 -4.89 -23.05 -11.74
CA GLN A 6 -6.04 -22.98 -12.64
C GLN A 6 -6.21 -21.59 -13.26
N ASP A 7 -6.04 -20.53 -12.47
CA ASP A 7 -6.28 -19.14 -12.89
C ASP A 7 -5.21 -18.60 -13.86
N ILE A 8 -3.96 -19.06 -13.71
CA ILE A 8 -2.85 -18.62 -14.55
C ILE A 8 -2.72 -19.61 -15.72
N PRO A 9 -2.70 -19.14 -16.99
CA PRO A 9 -2.50 -20.03 -18.13
C PRO A 9 -1.19 -20.82 -18.03
N GLU A 10 -1.23 -22.11 -18.38
CA GLU A 10 -0.10 -23.04 -18.25
C GLU A 10 1.19 -22.52 -18.92
N SER A 11 1.05 -21.92 -20.11
CA SER A 11 2.17 -21.32 -20.85
C SER A 11 2.87 -20.17 -20.11
N ARG A 12 2.26 -19.62 -19.06
CA ARG A 12 2.80 -18.54 -18.22
C ARG A 12 3.26 -19.00 -16.85
N HIS A 13 3.04 -20.25 -16.44
CA HIS A 13 3.41 -20.72 -15.10
C HIS A 13 4.89 -20.46 -14.79
N LYS A 14 5.80 -20.93 -15.65
CA LYS A 14 7.25 -20.77 -15.48
C LYS A 14 7.74 -19.31 -15.51
N LEU A 15 6.96 -18.41 -16.11
CA LEU A 15 7.28 -16.98 -16.18
C LEU A 15 6.72 -16.18 -14.99
N THR A 16 5.79 -16.77 -14.23
CA THR A 16 5.13 -16.09 -13.13
C THR A 16 5.97 -16.24 -11.87
N PRO A 17 6.50 -15.14 -11.31
CA PRO A 17 7.29 -15.22 -10.10
C PRO A 17 6.39 -15.45 -8.88
N LEU A 18 6.88 -16.27 -7.94
CA LEU A 18 6.19 -16.64 -6.72
C LEU A 18 7.04 -16.25 -5.51
N TYR A 19 6.51 -15.36 -4.69
CA TYR A 19 7.12 -14.88 -3.46
C TYR A 19 6.19 -15.18 -2.28
N LEU A 20 6.77 -15.38 -1.09
CA LEU A 20 6.05 -15.34 0.17
C LEU A 20 6.74 -14.36 1.12
N GLY A 21 5.98 -13.36 1.58
CA GLY A 21 6.40 -12.44 2.63
C GLY A 21 5.57 -12.70 3.87
N ALA A 22 6.19 -13.19 4.94
CA ALA A 22 5.56 -13.28 6.24
C ALA A 22 5.78 -11.98 7.04
N THR A 23 4.84 -11.61 7.89
CA THR A 23 4.84 -10.31 8.58
C THR A 23 4.97 -10.47 10.10
N ALA A 24 4.34 -9.59 10.88
CA ALA A 24 4.47 -9.49 12.33
C ALA A 24 4.33 -10.80 13.12
N GLY A 25 3.45 -11.73 12.71
CA GLY A 25 3.30 -13.02 13.39
C GLY A 25 4.59 -13.85 13.35
N MET A 26 5.22 -13.93 12.18
CA MET A 26 6.52 -14.61 12.03
C MET A 26 7.67 -13.79 12.63
N ARG A 27 7.58 -12.45 12.67
CA ARG A 27 8.55 -11.63 13.43
C ARG A 27 8.56 -12.01 14.91
N LEU A 28 7.39 -12.16 15.54
CA LEU A 28 7.28 -12.61 16.94
C LEU A 28 7.80 -14.03 17.14
N LEU A 29 7.47 -14.95 16.22
CA LEU A 29 7.98 -16.31 16.31
C LEU A 29 9.49 -16.34 16.15
N ASN A 30 10.06 -15.55 15.24
CA ASN A 30 11.50 -15.50 15.03
C ASN A 30 12.26 -14.98 16.26
N ILE A 31 11.68 -14.02 17.00
CA ILE A 31 12.23 -13.52 18.26
C ILE A 31 12.19 -14.58 19.35
N SER A 32 11.04 -15.25 19.52
CA SER A 32 10.83 -16.20 20.61
C SER A 32 11.44 -17.58 20.34
N LYS A 33 11.40 -18.03 19.10
CA LYS A 33 11.74 -19.39 18.64
C LYS A 33 12.32 -19.37 17.21
N PRO A 34 13.55 -18.86 17.04
CA PRO A 34 14.15 -18.67 15.71
C PRO A 34 14.25 -19.98 14.90
N LYS A 35 14.59 -21.10 15.55
CA LYS A 35 14.67 -22.40 14.87
C LYS A 35 13.33 -22.86 14.29
N GLU A 36 12.25 -22.74 15.05
CA GLU A 36 10.91 -23.09 14.57
C GLU A 36 10.48 -22.16 13.43
N SER A 37 10.81 -20.87 13.53
CA SER A 37 10.57 -19.89 12.46
C SER A 37 11.28 -20.27 11.16
N ASP A 38 12.57 -20.62 11.24
CA ASP A 38 13.38 -21.05 10.09
C ASP A 38 12.85 -22.35 9.48
N GLU A 39 12.48 -23.32 10.30
CA GLU A 39 11.89 -24.60 9.86
C GLU A 39 10.57 -24.37 9.11
N ILE A 40 9.70 -23.47 9.59
CA ILE A 40 8.45 -23.12 8.91
C ILE A 40 8.73 -22.46 7.56
N LEU A 41 9.63 -21.48 7.49
CA LEU A 41 9.96 -20.82 6.22
C LEU A 41 10.56 -21.80 5.22
N LYS A 42 11.38 -22.73 5.70
CA LYS A 42 11.96 -23.79 4.88
C LYS A 42 10.87 -24.72 4.34
N GLU A 43 10.00 -25.24 5.19
CA GLU A 43 8.92 -26.16 4.79
C GLU A 43 7.96 -25.50 3.79
N VAL A 44 7.55 -24.27 4.07
CA VAL A 44 6.70 -23.48 3.16
C VAL A 44 7.43 -23.23 1.84
N GLY A 45 8.71 -22.83 1.88
CA GLY A 45 9.51 -22.64 0.68
C GLY A 45 9.64 -23.91 -0.16
N ASP A 46 9.91 -25.04 0.47
CA ASP A 46 10.02 -26.35 -0.19
C ASP A 46 8.68 -26.77 -0.79
N LYS A 47 7.56 -26.53 -0.09
CA LYS A 47 6.22 -26.74 -0.64
C LYS A 47 5.94 -25.83 -1.85
N LEU A 48 6.27 -24.55 -1.79
CA LEU A 48 6.04 -23.61 -2.89
C LEU A 48 6.83 -23.96 -4.15
N LYS A 49 8.05 -24.51 -4.00
CA LYS A 49 8.86 -25.02 -5.13
C LYS A 49 8.23 -26.20 -5.87
N THR A 50 7.27 -26.92 -5.26
CA THR A 50 6.57 -28.03 -5.93
C THR A 50 5.56 -27.56 -6.98
N TYR A 51 5.18 -26.29 -6.98
CA TYR A 51 4.23 -25.71 -7.93
C TYR A 51 4.93 -25.20 -9.20
N PRO A 52 4.23 -25.09 -10.36
CA PRO A 52 4.86 -24.80 -11.65
C PRO A 52 5.32 -23.34 -11.84
N PHE A 53 5.36 -22.54 -10.77
CA PHE A 53 5.72 -21.12 -10.79
C PHE A 53 7.22 -20.88 -10.57
N SER A 54 7.72 -19.71 -10.96
CA SER A 54 9.10 -19.32 -10.70
C SER A 54 9.26 -18.89 -9.25
N TYR A 55 9.58 -19.83 -8.35
CA TYR A 55 9.83 -19.52 -6.95
C TYR A 55 11.02 -18.56 -6.78
N LYS A 56 10.81 -17.49 -5.99
CA LYS A 56 11.79 -16.43 -5.74
C LYS A 56 12.22 -16.33 -4.28
N GLY A 57 11.42 -16.82 -3.35
CA GLY A 57 11.78 -16.83 -1.94
C GLY A 57 10.58 -16.80 -1.00
N ALA A 58 10.83 -17.23 0.23
CA ALA A 58 9.97 -17.10 1.39
C ALA A 58 10.80 -16.39 2.47
N THR A 59 10.36 -15.21 2.91
CA THR A 59 11.11 -14.38 3.86
C THR A 59 10.16 -13.72 4.87
N ILE A 60 10.72 -13.26 5.98
CA ILE A 60 10.02 -12.37 6.91
C ILE A 60 10.33 -10.93 6.49
N LEU A 61 9.29 -10.13 6.27
CA LEU A 61 9.41 -8.71 5.95
C LEU A 61 9.72 -7.92 7.22
N ARG A 62 10.56 -6.88 7.08
CA ARG A 62 10.70 -5.86 8.10
C ARG A 62 9.41 -5.04 8.20
N GLY A 63 9.19 -4.44 9.36
CA GLY A 63 7.98 -3.64 9.58
C GLY A 63 7.90 -2.42 8.66
N GLU A 64 9.05 -1.81 8.38
CA GLU A 64 9.20 -0.66 7.50
C GLU A 64 8.92 -1.04 6.05
N GLU A 65 9.34 -2.23 5.63
CA GLU A 65 9.07 -2.79 4.30
C GLU A 65 7.57 -3.08 4.11
N GLU A 66 6.93 -3.68 5.12
CA GLU A 66 5.48 -3.92 5.14
C GLU A 66 4.69 -2.61 4.97
N GLY A 67 5.03 -1.59 5.76
CA GLY A 67 4.39 -0.26 5.64
C GLY A 67 4.65 0.42 4.30
N ALA A 68 5.91 0.40 3.82
CA ALA A 68 6.28 1.01 2.55
C ALA A 68 5.61 0.33 1.34
N TYR A 69 5.54 -1.00 1.31
CA TYR A 69 4.85 -1.71 0.24
C TYR A 69 3.33 -1.47 0.27
N GLY A 70 2.73 -1.35 1.47
CA GLY A 70 1.36 -0.88 1.63
C GLY A 70 1.16 0.50 1.01
N TRP A 71 2.02 1.46 1.36
CA TRP A 71 2.00 2.82 0.82
C TRP A 71 2.20 2.89 -0.70
N VAL A 72 3.12 2.11 -1.26
CA VAL A 72 3.30 2.00 -2.71
C VAL A 72 2.03 1.46 -3.36
N THR A 73 1.40 0.46 -2.77
CA THR A 73 0.14 -0.12 -3.27
C THR A 73 -0.98 0.91 -3.32
N VAL A 74 -1.17 1.68 -2.23
CA VAL A 74 -2.18 2.76 -2.16
C VAL A 74 -1.95 3.77 -3.29
N ASN A 75 -0.73 4.28 -3.43
CA ASN A 75 -0.45 5.34 -4.39
C ASN A 75 -0.43 4.86 -5.84
N TYR A 76 -0.05 3.60 -6.07
CA TYR A 76 -0.14 2.96 -7.37
C TYR A 76 -1.58 2.80 -7.84
N LEU A 77 -2.44 2.21 -7.02
CA LEU A 77 -3.83 1.93 -7.38
C LEU A 77 -4.67 3.20 -7.58
N LEU A 78 -4.31 4.29 -6.90
CA LEU A 78 -5.00 5.57 -7.02
C LEU A 78 -4.40 6.48 -8.11
N GLU A 79 -3.31 6.05 -8.75
CA GLU A 79 -2.53 6.84 -9.71
C GLU A 79 -2.10 8.21 -9.13
N LYS A 80 -1.83 8.27 -7.82
CA LYS A 80 -1.52 9.51 -7.07
C LYS A 80 -0.03 9.66 -6.80
N PHE A 81 0.75 9.98 -7.84
CA PHE A 81 2.20 10.22 -7.69
C PHE A 81 2.61 11.70 -7.54
N ILE A 82 1.63 12.61 -7.49
CA ILE A 82 1.85 14.06 -7.29
C ILE A 82 1.46 14.51 -5.87
N LYS A 83 0.25 14.12 -5.41
CA LYS A 83 -0.20 14.34 -4.03
C LYS A 83 -0.43 12.98 -3.39
N MET A 84 0.58 12.52 -2.66
CA MET A 84 0.61 11.16 -2.14
C MET A 84 -0.34 10.99 -0.95
N ILE A 85 -0.87 9.79 -0.83
CA ILE A 85 -1.81 9.38 0.21
C ILE A 85 -1.04 8.49 1.18
N GLY A 86 -1.12 8.81 2.47
CA GLY A 86 -0.57 7.99 3.54
C GLY A 86 -1.31 6.65 3.66
N ALA A 87 -0.63 5.64 4.18
CA ALA A 87 -1.16 4.30 4.39
C ALA A 87 -1.23 4.01 5.89
N LEU A 88 -2.38 3.50 6.34
CA LEU A 88 -2.59 2.94 7.67
C LEU A 88 -3.00 1.48 7.52
N ASP A 89 -2.17 0.56 8.01
CA ASP A 89 -2.46 -0.87 7.99
C ASP A 89 -2.60 -1.38 9.42
N LEU A 90 -3.70 -2.08 9.71
CA LEU A 90 -3.89 -2.75 10.99
C LEU A 90 -4.06 -4.25 10.76
N GLY A 91 -2.99 -4.98 11.03
CA GLY A 91 -2.96 -6.43 10.96
C GLY A 91 -3.33 -7.09 12.29
N GLY A 92 -3.19 -8.42 12.29
CA GLY A 92 -3.40 -9.22 13.49
C GLY A 92 -2.40 -8.87 14.59
N ALA A 93 -1.11 -8.75 14.24
CA ALA A 93 0.02 -8.68 15.19
C ALA A 93 0.84 -7.39 15.18
N SER A 94 0.55 -6.46 14.28
CA SER A 94 1.16 -5.14 14.20
C SER A 94 0.22 -4.15 13.54
N THR A 95 0.56 -2.88 13.66
CA THR A 95 -0.01 -1.78 12.87
C THR A 95 1.10 -0.95 12.25
N GLN A 96 0.84 -0.37 11.08
CA GLN A 96 1.77 0.45 10.33
C GLN A 96 1.16 1.81 10.00
N ILE A 97 2.00 2.83 10.05
CA ILE A 97 1.71 4.17 9.52
C ILE A 97 2.85 4.58 8.60
N THR A 98 2.51 4.97 7.38
CA THR A 98 3.49 5.34 6.36
C THR A 98 2.99 6.52 5.55
N PHE A 99 3.77 7.59 5.47
CA PHE A 99 3.39 8.80 4.72
C PHE A 99 4.61 9.65 4.33
N ASP A 100 4.41 10.50 3.33
CA ASP A 100 5.33 11.57 2.95
C ASP A 100 5.22 12.71 3.97
N THR A 101 6.36 13.27 4.38
CA THR A 101 6.42 14.46 5.25
C THR A 101 7.53 15.41 4.79
N GLU A 102 7.25 16.71 4.86
CA GLU A 102 8.26 17.77 4.68
C GLU A 102 9.05 18.04 5.97
N GLN A 103 8.61 17.51 7.11
CA GLN A 103 9.32 17.68 8.37
C GLN A 103 10.59 16.83 8.42
N THR A 104 11.63 17.37 9.06
CA THR A 104 12.83 16.59 9.38
C THR A 104 12.46 15.40 10.24
N VAL A 105 12.75 14.20 9.75
CA VAL A 105 12.60 12.98 10.53
C VAL A 105 13.81 12.85 11.45
N GLU A 106 13.56 12.93 12.76
CA GLU A 106 14.60 12.94 13.80
C GLU A 106 15.24 11.56 13.97
N ASP A 107 14.43 10.51 13.90
CA ASP A 107 14.89 9.12 13.91
C ASP A 107 15.03 8.57 12.48
N LYS A 108 16.27 8.43 12.03
CA LYS A 108 16.59 7.98 10.68
C LYS A 108 16.16 6.55 10.40
N ASP A 109 15.93 5.72 11.41
CA ASP A 109 15.44 4.36 11.21
C ASP A 109 13.97 4.36 10.73
N ASN A 110 13.24 5.46 10.94
CA ASN A 110 11.88 5.65 10.41
C ASN A 110 11.87 6.22 8.98
N LEU A 111 13.03 6.50 8.37
CA LEU A 111 13.13 6.97 7.00
C LEU A 111 13.33 5.82 6.03
N MET A 112 12.45 5.73 5.03
CA MET A 112 12.65 4.86 3.89
C MET A 112 12.78 5.66 2.60
N LYS A 113 13.83 5.33 1.83
CA LYS A 113 14.07 5.89 0.49
C LYS A 113 13.64 4.90 -0.57
N LEU A 114 12.84 5.35 -1.53
CA LEU A 114 12.31 4.53 -2.62
C LEU A 114 12.62 5.21 -3.96
N TRP A 115 13.03 4.42 -4.94
CA TRP A 115 13.16 4.88 -6.33
C TRP A 115 11.99 4.34 -7.15
N LEU A 116 11.04 5.22 -7.49
CA LEU A 116 9.82 4.85 -8.20
C LEU A 116 9.65 5.74 -9.43
N TYR A 117 9.42 5.14 -10.60
CA TYR A 117 9.15 5.86 -11.86
C TYR A 117 10.17 6.95 -12.22
N GLY A 118 11.45 6.74 -11.89
CA GLY A 118 12.51 7.70 -12.18
C GLY A 118 12.60 8.87 -11.19
N ARG A 119 11.99 8.74 -9.99
CA ARG A 119 12.03 9.74 -8.92
C ARG A 119 12.39 9.11 -7.58
N ASP A 120 13.14 9.85 -6.79
CA ASP A 120 13.42 9.53 -5.39
C ASP A 120 12.24 10.00 -4.52
N TYR A 121 11.78 9.09 -3.68
CA TYR A 121 10.79 9.36 -2.64
C TYR A 121 11.42 9.05 -1.29
N THR A 122 11.24 9.96 -0.34
CA THR A 122 11.62 9.73 1.07
C THR A 122 10.35 9.78 1.89
N ILE A 123 10.03 8.68 2.57
CA ILE A 123 8.81 8.52 3.35
C ILE A 123 9.16 8.21 4.79
N TYR A 124 8.30 8.68 5.70
CA TYR A 124 8.26 8.18 7.07
C TYR A 124 7.49 6.86 7.09
N THR A 125 8.02 5.86 7.78
CA THR A 125 7.36 4.57 7.98
C THR A 125 7.67 4.04 9.37
N GLN A 126 6.64 3.54 10.06
CA GLN A 126 6.78 2.94 11.37
C GLN A 126 5.86 1.75 11.52
N SER A 127 6.40 0.65 12.06
CA SER A 127 5.65 -0.55 12.42
C SER A 127 5.65 -0.74 13.93
N PHE A 128 4.46 -0.75 14.53
CA PHE A 128 4.29 -1.05 15.95
C PHE A 128 4.00 -2.54 16.12
N GLN A 129 5.05 -3.32 16.35
CA GLN A 129 4.96 -4.74 16.67
C GLN A 129 4.18 -4.91 17.99
N CYS A 130 3.32 -5.94 18.07
CA CYS A 130 2.41 -6.21 19.20
C CYS A 130 1.19 -5.28 19.32
N TYR A 131 1.08 -4.25 18.47
CA TYR A 131 -0.10 -3.36 18.39
C TYR A 131 -1.01 -3.75 17.23
N GLY A 132 -1.15 -5.05 17.00
CA GLY A 132 -2.18 -5.59 16.10
C GLY A 132 -3.41 -6.01 16.89
N ILE A 133 -4.53 -6.16 16.18
CA ILE A 133 -5.85 -6.29 16.79
C ILE A 133 -5.99 -7.51 17.73
N TYR A 134 -5.32 -8.62 17.44
CA TYR A 134 -5.43 -9.84 18.26
C TYR A 134 -4.52 -9.86 19.49
N GLN A 135 -3.45 -9.08 19.47
CA GLN A 135 -2.48 -9.02 20.57
C GLN A 135 -3.03 -8.16 21.71
N THR A 136 -3.86 -7.17 21.38
CA THR A 136 -4.43 -6.22 22.34
C THR A 136 -5.77 -6.69 22.92
N ALA A 137 -6.47 -7.61 22.25
CA ALA A 137 -7.69 -8.23 22.79
C ALA A 137 -7.42 -9.21 23.96
N GLY A 138 -6.16 -9.62 24.18
CA GLY A 138 -5.76 -10.57 25.21
C GLY A 138 -5.20 -9.96 26.51
N THR A 139 -5.02 -8.63 26.57
CA THR A 139 -4.51 -7.97 27.78
C THR A 139 -5.65 -7.76 28.77
N SER A 140 -5.61 -8.51 29.88
CA SER A 140 -6.56 -8.41 30.99
C SER A 140 -6.65 -6.98 31.55
N ASP A 141 -7.84 -6.61 32.05
CA ASP A 141 -8.24 -5.32 32.66
C ASP A 141 -7.28 -4.67 33.69
N ASN A 142 -6.15 -5.32 34.05
CA ASN A 142 -5.09 -4.77 34.90
C ASN A 142 -3.95 -4.06 34.14
N ASP A 143 -3.86 -4.17 32.81
CA ASP A 143 -2.84 -3.50 31.99
C ASP A 143 -3.33 -2.14 31.47
N SER A 144 -3.69 -1.24 32.38
CA SER A 144 -4.28 0.06 32.07
C SER A 144 -3.38 1.07 31.34
N HIS A 145 -2.22 0.67 30.80
CA HIS A 145 -1.40 1.50 29.92
C HIS A 145 -0.63 0.70 28.85
N ILE A 146 -1.33 -0.03 27.96
CA ILE A 146 -0.67 -0.61 26.77
C ILE A 146 -0.06 0.48 25.88
N PHE A 147 -0.52 1.73 25.98
CA PHE A 147 0.10 2.90 25.36
C PHE A 147 0.76 3.78 26.42
N SER A 148 2.00 4.17 26.19
CA SER A 148 2.68 5.21 26.98
C SER A 148 2.79 6.50 26.18
N PHE A 149 2.03 7.53 26.57
CA PHE A 149 2.03 8.84 25.92
C PHE A 149 2.93 9.88 26.60
N ASN A 150 3.41 9.57 27.81
CA ASN A 150 4.12 10.54 28.64
C ASN A 150 5.64 10.57 28.40
N ASN A 151 6.17 9.60 27.65
CA ASN A 151 7.59 9.50 27.35
C ASN A 151 7.84 9.91 25.89
N CYS A 152 8.55 11.01 25.66
CA CYS A 152 8.99 11.41 24.33
C CYS A 152 10.30 12.19 24.40
N SER A 153 11.32 11.69 23.73
CA SER A 153 12.64 12.35 23.62
C SER A 153 12.80 13.17 22.34
N TYR A 154 11.81 13.14 21.46
CA TYR A 154 11.76 13.85 20.18
C TYR A 154 10.82 15.06 20.27
N PHE A 155 10.76 15.89 19.22
CA PHE A 155 9.79 17.00 19.16
C PHE A 155 8.35 16.50 19.27
N LYS A 156 8.07 15.36 18.63
CA LYS A 156 6.76 14.72 18.68
C LYS A 156 6.90 13.21 18.57
N CYS A 157 6.11 12.53 19.39
CA CYS A 157 5.98 11.09 19.37
C CYS A 157 4.54 10.69 19.08
N SER A 158 4.40 9.46 18.64
CA SER A 158 3.12 8.75 18.64
C SER A 158 2.83 8.24 20.06
N PHE A 159 3.40 7.08 20.39
CA PHE A 159 3.37 6.47 21.71
C PHE A 159 4.65 5.67 21.95
N ASN A 160 4.88 5.28 23.20
CA ASN A 160 6.06 4.55 23.68
C ASN A 160 7.40 5.20 23.33
N GLY A 161 7.44 6.53 23.26
CA GLY A 161 8.65 7.27 22.89
C GLY A 161 9.06 7.17 21.42
N VAL A 162 8.20 6.64 20.55
CA VAL A 162 8.49 6.50 19.12
C VAL A 162 8.22 7.81 18.39
N PHE A 163 9.25 8.34 17.72
CA PHE A 163 9.16 9.54 16.90
C PHE A 163 8.03 9.42 15.87
N GLN A 164 7.24 10.48 15.72
CA GLN A 164 6.29 10.59 14.63
C GLN A 164 6.16 12.06 14.18
N PRO A 165 6.30 12.34 12.87
CA PRO A 165 6.00 13.65 12.33
C PRO A 165 4.54 14.06 12.56
N ASN A 166 4.26 15.34 12.35
CA ASN A 166 2.88 15.81 12.25
C ASN A 166 2.16 15.15 11.08
N ILE A 167 0.95 14.65 11.36
CA ILE A 167 0.05 14.12 10.34
C ILE A 167 -0.26 15.21 9.31
N THR A 168 0.01 14.91 8.05
CA THR A 168 -0.27 15.80 6.91
C THR A 168 -0.82 14.99 5.74
N GLY A 169 -1.63 15.64 4.90
CA GLY A 169 -2.21 15.00 3.72
C GLY A 169 -3.42 14.11 4.01
N ASN A 170 -3.73 13.25 3.04
CA ASN A 170 -4.83 12.29 3.09
C ASN A 170 -4.29 10.90 3.42
N PHE A 171 -5.09 10.06 4.08
CA PHE A 171 -4.73 8.71 4.45
C PHE A 171 -5.75 7.70 3.92
N MET A 172 -5.26 6.52 3.56
CA MET A 172 -6.07 5.34 3.33
C MET A 172 -5.80 4.33 4.44
N ALA A 173 -6.84 3.99 5.18
CA ALA A 173 -6.83 2.98 6.22
C ALA A 173 -7.46 1.69 5.70
N PHE A 174 -6.77 0.57 5.86
CA PHE A 174 -7.20 -0.72 5.32
C PHE A 174 -6.98 -1.86 6.32
N SER A 175 -7.22 -3.10 5.88
CA SER A 175 -7.21 -4.28 6.74
C SER A 175 -8.19 -4.13 7.90
N SER A 176 -7.79 -4.41 9.14
CA SER A 176 -8.71 -4.39 10.29
C SER A 176 -9.27 -3.01 10.58
N PHE A 177 -8.59 -1.91 10.19
CA PHE A 177 -9.18 -0.56 10.28
C PHE A 177 -10.49 -0.48 9.50
N PHE A 178 -10.50 -0.98 8.25
CA PHE A 178 -11.68 -0.97 7.40
C PHE A 178 -12.80 -1.82 8.00
N TYR A 179 -12.50 -3.08 8.36
CA TYR A 179 -13.53 -4.00 8.85
C TYR A 179 -14.14 -3.54 10.17
N THR A 180 -13.34 -2.98 11.08
CA THR A 180 -13.82 -2.46 12.36
C THR A 180 -14.74 -1.24 12.16
N VAL A 181 -14.31 -0.26 11.36
CA VAL A 181 -15.12 0.94 11.09
C VAL A 181 -16.38 0.60 10.29
N GLU A 182 -16.28 -0.28 9.30
CA GLU A 182 -17.44 -0.75 8.53
C GLU A 182 -18.47 -1.44 9.44
N PHE A 183 -18.01 -2.28 10.36
CA PHE A 183 -18.89 -2.91 11.35
C PHE A 183 -19.58 -1.87 12.22
N LEU A 184 -18.83 -0.91 12.79
CA LEU A 184 -19.39 0.15 13.64
C LEU A 184 -20.45 0.95 12.90
N GLN A 185 -20.18 1.39 11.67
CA GLN A 185 -21.15 2.14 10.88
C GLN A 185 -22.44 1.35 10.61
N LYS A 186 -22.33 0.05 10.30
CA LYS A 186 -23.51 -0.82 10.11
C LYS A 186 -24.26 -1.05 11.42
N ALA A 187 -23.54 -1.19 12.53
CA ALA A 187 -24.08 -1.40 13.85
C ALA A 187 -24.82 -0.17 14.37
N THR A 188 -24.20 1.01 14.37
CA THR A 188 -24.81 2.18 15.00
C THR A 188 -25.62 3.03 14.02
N GLY A 189 -25.37 2.90 12.71
CA GLY A 189 -25.91 3.81 11.69
C GLY A 189 -25.21 5.17 11.67
N ILE A 190 -24.20 5.37 12.51
CA ILE A 190 -23.39 6.59 12.54
C ILE A 190 -22.38 6.51 11.39
N THR A 191 -22.30 7.55 10.57
CA THR A 191 -21.23 7.67 9.56
C THR A 191 -19.99 8.28 10.21
N ILE A 192 -18.90 7.51 10.28
CA ILE A 192 -17.70 7.91 10.99
C ILE A 192 -16.89 8.89 10.12
N THR A 193 -16.91 10.17 10.49
CA THR A 193 -16.20 11.25 9.79
C THR A 193 -15.42 12.16 10.74
N SER A 194 -15.52 11.93 12.05
CA SER A 194 -14.84 12.70 13.08
C SER A 194 -14.46 11.79 14.27
N PRO A 195 -13.50 12.21 15.12
CA PRO A 195 -13.18 11.50 16.36
C PRO A 195 -14.42 11.28 17.25
N ALA A 196 -15.28 12.28 17.38
CA ALA A 196 -16.51 12.17 18.17
C ALA A 196 -17.50 11.15 17.60
N HIS A 197 -17.59 11.00 16.26
CA HIS A 197 -18.43 9.95 15.67
C HIS A 197 -17.87 8.56 15.97
N LEU A 198 -16.55 8.40 15.92
CA LEU A 198 -15.89 7.14 16.24
C LEU A 198 -16.12 6.78 17.71
N GLU A 199 -15.89 7.74 18.62
CA GLU A 199 -16.13 7.58 20.07
C GLU A 199 -17.58 7.18 20.37
N ASN A 200 -18.56 7.92 19.83
CA ASN A 200 -19.97 7.60 20.01
C ASN A 200 -20.31 6.21 19.48
N ALA A 201 -19.78 5.83 18.30
CA ALA A 201 -20.04 4.53 17.71
C ALA A 201 -19.41 3.35 18.51
N THR A 202 -18.35 3.61 19.29
CA THR A 202 -17.74 2.59 20.16
C THR A 202 -18.56 2.28 21.43
N GLY A 203 -19.64 3.02 21.69
CA GLY A 203 -20.51 2.82 22.84
C GLY A 203 -21.15 1.43 22.88
N PHE A 204 -20.82 0.64 23.90
CA PHE A 204 -21.27 -0.76 24.07
C PHE A 204 -22.80 -0.93 24.04
N GLN A 205 -23.53 0.05 24.58
CA GLN A 205 -24.98 -0.03 24.73
C GLN A 205 -25.73 0.02 23.39
N GLU A 206 -25.22 0.76 22.40
CA GLU A 206 -25.82 0.80 21.06
C GLU A 206 -25.62 -0.53 20.31
N MET A 207 -24.44 -1.13 20.42
CA MET A 207 -24.09 -2.38 19.75
C MET A 207 -24.88 -3.59 20.29
N GLN A 208 -25.08 -3.67 21.61
CA GLN A 208 -25.86 -4.74 22.24
C GLN A 208 -27.32 -4.76 21.78
N ASN A 209 -27.93 -3.58 21.62
CA ASN A 209 -29.35 -3.47 21.26
C ASN A 209 -29.64 -4.00 19.85
N LYS A 210 -28.67 -3.94 18.93
CA LYS A 210 -28.87 -4.29 17.52
C LYS A 210 -28.38 -5.69 17.15
N PHE A 211 -27.46 -6.27 17.92
CA PHE A 211 -26.93 -7.62 17.70
C PHE A 211 -26.96 -8.51 18.96
N PRO A 212 -28.14 -8.71 19.58
CA PRO A 212 -28.24 -9.46 20.85
C PRO A 212 -27.67 -10.88 20.77
N ASP A 213 -27.73 -11.53 19.59
CA ASP A 213 -27.33 -12.93 19.40
C ASP A 213 -25.81 -13.13 19.13
N LYS A 214 -25.01 -12.06 19.05
CA LYS A 214 -23.57 -12.14 18.72
C LYS A 214 -22.64 -11.90 19.92
N GLY A 215 -23.11 -12.18 21.13
CA GLY A 215 -22.50 -11.73 22.40
C GLY A 215 -21.00 -12.01 22.61
N LYS A 216 -20.39 -13.06 22.03
CA LYS A 216 -18.93 -13.27 22.11
C LYS A 216 -18.18 -12.40 21.09
N TYR A 217 -18.60 -12.43 19.83
CA TYR A 217 -18.04 -11.61 18.76
C TYR A 217 -18.16 -10.11 19.04
N LEU A 218 -19.25 -9.68 19.67
CA LEU A 218 -19.45 -8.29 20.08
C LEU A 218 -18.43 -7.78 21.11
N ARG A 219 -17.93 -8.65 22.00
CA ARG A 219 -16.92 -8.24 22.99
C ARG A 219 -15.59 -7.97 22.32
N ASP A 220 -15.21 -8.83 21.37
CA ASP A 220 -14.00 -8.65 20.58
C ASP A 220 -14.10 -7.34 19.77
N TYR A 221 -15.22 -7.10 19.07
CA TYR A 221 -15.45 -5.84 18.35
C TYR A 221 -15.46 -4.60 19.25
N CYS A 222 -15.94 -4.69 20.49
CA CYS A 222 -15.89 -3.58 21.45
C CYS A 222 -14.43 -3.23 21.77
N ALA A 223 -13.62 -4.21 22.16
CA ALA A 223 -12.20 -4.01 22.46
C ALA A 223 -11.45 -3.48 21.22
N ASP A 224 -11.71 -4.06 20.06
CA ASP A 224 -11.12 -3.67 18.78
C ASP A 224 -11.49 -2.23 18.40
N SER A 225 -12.74 -1.83 18.60
CA SER A 225 -13.21 -0.47 18.31
C SER A 225 -12.56 0.58 19.21
N VAL A 226 -12.45 0.30 20.51
CA VAL A 226 -11.77 1.17 21.47
C VAL A 226 -10.29 1.27 21.14
N PHE A 227 -9.65 0.15 20.79
CA PHE A 227 -8.27 0.13 20.35
C PHE A 227 -8.05 0.99 19.10
N VAL A 228 -8.87 0.84 18.07
CA VAL A 228 -8.80 1.67 16.84
C VAL A 228 -9.00 3.15 17.17
N HIS A 229 -9.95 3.49 18.06
CA HIS A 229 -10.17 4.87 18.50
C HIS A 229 -8.92 5.45 19.18
N VAL A 230 -8.39 4.76 20.19
CA VAL A 230 -7.18 5.22 20.92
C VAL A 230 -5.98 5.30 19.99
N LEU A 231 -5.78 4.30 19.12
CA LEU A 231 -4.66 4.26 18.18
C LEU A 231 -4.71 5.42 17.18
N LEU A 232 -5.86 5.69 16.56
CA LEU A 232 -5.97 6.79 15.58
C LEU A 232 -5.87 8.16 16.26
N ILE A 233 -6.58 8.36 17.37
CA ILE A 233 -6.73 9.69 17.98
C ILE A 233 -5.57 10.01 18.90
N SER A 234 -5.27 9.14 19.87
CA SER A 234 -4.21 9.37 20.85
C SER A 234 -2.84 8.88 20.36
N GLY A 235 -2.80 7.74 19.65
CA GLY A 235 -1.57 7.15 19.12
C GLY A 235 -0.98 7.93 17.95
N TYR A 236 -1.70 8.00 16.84
CA TYR A 236 -1.24 8.68 15.62
C TYR A 236 -1.55 10.18 15.64
N GLY A 237 -2.41 10.66 16.53
CA GLY A 237 -2.69 12.09 16.68
C GLY A 237 -3.62 12.67 15.62
N PHE A 238 -4.52 11.86 15.05
CA PHE A 238 -5.60 12.39 14.20
C PHE A 238 -6.59 13.19 15.04
N ASN A 239 -6.92 14.40 14.60
CA ASN A 239 -7.80 15.33 15.30
C ASN A 239 -8.99 15.74 14.41
N ASN A 240 -9.85 16.65 14.89
CA ASN A 240 -11.03 17.11 14.13
C ASN A 240 -10.71 17.70 12.74
N PHE A 241 -9.48 18.16 12.51
CA PHE A 241 -9.04 18.70 11.22
C PHE A 241 -8.43 17.63 10.30
N SER A 242 -7.68 16.68 10.84
CA SER A 242 -6.99 15.65 10.04
C SER A 242 -7.78 14.35 9.87
N PHE A 243 -8.64 13.99 10.83
CA PHE A 243 -9.44 12.77 10.78
C PHE A 243 -10.37 12.68 9.56
N PRO A 244 -11.03 13.77 9.09
CA PRO A 244 -11.84 13.72 7.87
C PRO A 244 -11.05 13.35 6.61
N HIS A 245 -9.71 13.40 6.66
CA HIS A 245 -8.84 13.03 5.55
C HIS A 245 -8.45 11.53 5.56
N ILE A 246 -8.96 10.75 6.52
CA ILE A 246 -8.83 9.29 6.53
C ILE A 246 -9.97 8.70 5.70
N SER A 247 -9.63 7.79 4.80
CA SER A 247 -10.58 7.00 4.05
C SER A 247 -10.40 5.51 4.32
N PHE A 248 -11.46 4.83 4.72
CA PHE A 248 -11.43 3.41 5.07
C PHE A 248 -11.77 2.56 3.84
N HIS A 249 -10.88 1.66 3.42
CA HIS A 249 -11.04 0.87 2.20
C HIS A 249 -10.66 -0.60 2.40
N ASN A 250 -11.40 -1.50 1.72
CA ASN A 250 -11.02 -2.90 1.59
C ASN A 250 -10.17 -3.10 0.33
N PHE A 251 -9.08 -3.84 0.47
CA PHE A 251 -8.26 -4.27 -0.66
C PHE A 251 -8.64 -5.67 -1.19
N LEU A 252 -9.89 -6.16 -1.13
CA LEU A 252 -10.26 -7.39 -1.87
C LEU A 252 -11.74 -7.47 -2.33
N PRO A 253 -12.02 -8.19 -3.46
CA PRO A 253 -11.06 -8.83 -4.37
C PRO A 253 -11.07 -8.23 -5.80
N ALA A 254 -9.89 -8.30 -6.42
CA ALA A 254 -9.65 -8.07 -7.83
C ALA A 254 -9.95 -6.63 -8.31
N GLU A 255 -8.88 -5.90 -8.63
CA GLU A 255 -8.89 -5.18 -9.90
C GLU A 255 -9.66 -6.03 -10.91
N ASN A 256 -10.69 -5.48 -11.54
CA ASN A 256 -11.15 -6.02 -12.80
C ASN A 256 -9.91 -6.38 -13.59
N VAL A 257 -9.73 -7.65 -13.94
CA VAL A 257 -8.61 -8.13 -14.78
C VAL A 257 -8.53 -7.31 -16.10
N ALA A 258 -9.54 -6.49 -16.41
CA ALA A 258 -9.56 -5.43 -17.41
C ALA A 258 -8.57 -4.26 -17.19
N LEU A 259 -8.08 -3.99 -15.96
CA LEU A 259 -6.98 -3.05 -15.69
C LEU A 259 -5.60 -3.63 -16.06
N ARG A 260 -5.55 -4.80 -16.73
CA ARG A 260 -4.40 -5.27 -17.55
C ARG A 260 -4.06 -4.36 -18.75
N LYS A 261 -4.30 -3.06 -18.68
CA LYS A 261 -3.99 -2.09 -19.74
C LYS A 261 -2.99 -1.03 -19.33
N ALA A 262 -2.27 -1.18 -18.22
CA ALA A 262 -0.97 -0.54 -18.08
C ALA A 262 0.06 -1.30 -18.97
N LEU A 263 0.09 -0.92 -20.25
CA LEU A 263 1.12 -1.23 -21.25
C LEU A 263 1.53 -2.71 -21.36
N ARG A 264 0.81 -3.48 -22.19
CA ARG A 264 1.37 -4.72 -22.74
C ARG A 264 2.68 -4.36 -23.47
N PRO A 265 3.80 -5.08 -23.25
CA PRO A 265 5.05 -4.88 -23.99
C PRO A 265 4.85 -4.87 -25.51
N ASP A 266 3.83 -5.59 -25.99
CA ASP A 266 3.49 -5.68 -27.40
C ASP A 266 2.86 -4.39 -27.96
N ALA A 267 2.14 -3.62 -27.13
CA ALA A 267 1.61 -2.31 -27.52
C ALA A 267 2.75 -1.27 -27.62
N CYS A 268 3.73 -1.32 -26.72
CA CYS A 268 4.95 -0.51 -26.84
C CYS A 268 5.74 -0.86 -28.10
N ARG A 269 5.92 -2.16 -28.41
CA ARG A 269 6.58 -2.60 -29.65
C ARG A 269 5.83 -2.17 -30.90
N ALA A 270 4.50 -2.27 -30.91
CA ALA A 270 3.67 -1.80 -32.02
C ALA A 270 3.76 -0.28 -32.19
N ALA A 271 3.72 0.50 -31.10
CA ALA A 271 3.86 1.95 -31.14
C ALA A 271 5.25 2.38 -31.64
N ILE A 272 6.33 1.73 -31.17
CA ILE A 272 7.69 1.97 -31.65
C ILE A 272 7.81 1.62 -33.14
N PHE A 273 7.19 0.52 -33.59
CA PHE A 273 7.19 0.13 -35.00
C PHE A 273 6.46 1.16 -35.87
N ILE A 274 5.26 1.60 -35.47
CA ILE A 274 4.48 2.63 -36.18
C ILE A 274 5.27 3.94 -36.25
N PHE A 275 5.89 4.36 -35.14
CA PHE A 275 6.71 5.57 -35.10
C PHE A 275 7.92 5.47 -36.03
N SER A 276 8.60 4.32 -36.06
CA SER A 276 9.70 4.03 -36.99
C SER A 276 9.26 4.16 -38.45
N VAL A 277 8.11 3.58 -38.80
CA VAL A 277 7.56 3.65 -40.17
C VAL A 277 7.20 5.09 -40.56
N LEU A 278 6.61 5.86 -39.65
CA LEU A 278 6.28 7.26 -39.89
C LEU A 278 7.53 8.14 -40.08
N LEU A 279 8.60 7.89 -39.33
CA LEU A 279 9.89 8.57 -39.51
C LEU A 279 10.53 8.24 -40.87
N ILE A 280 10.48 6.98 -41.29
CA ILE A 280 11.00 6.57 -42.60
C ILE A 280 10.16 7.23 -43.71
N ALA A 281 8.83 7.22 -43.60
CA ALA A 281 7.94 7.83 -44.58
C ALA A 281 8.14 9.35 -44.67
N SER A 282 8.32 10.04 -43.54
CA SER A 282 8.59 11.48 -43.52
C SER A 282 9.95 11.81 -44.13
N PHE A 283 10.98 11.00 -43.86
CA PHE A 283 12.29 11.12 -44.51
C PHE A 283 12.20 10.94 -46.03
N PHE A 284 11.49 9.91 -46.51
CA PHE A 284 11.27 9.71 -47.95
C PHE A 284 10.50 10.87 -48.59
N CYS A 285 9.49 11.41 -47.92
CA CYS A 285 8.77 12.60 -48.39
C CYS A 285 9.68 13.83 -48.46
N LEU A 286 10.53 14.06 -47.45
CA LEU A 286 11.48 15.17 -47.45
C LEU A 286 12.51 15.03 -48.58
N VAL A 287 13.09 13.84 -48.76
CA VAL A 287 14.02 13.55 -49.86
C VAL A 287 13.33 13.74 -51.21
N ARG A 288 12.11 13.24 -51.40
CA ARG A 288 11.36 13.40 -52.65
C ARG A 288 11.02 14.87 -52.93
N THR A 289 10.72 15.65 -51.90
CA THR A 289 10.45 17.09 -52.02
C THR A 289 11.73 17.86 -52.34
N TYR A 290 12.84 17.50 -51.71
CA TYR A 290 14.16 18.03 -52.00
C TYR A 290 14.57 17.77 -53.45
N TYR A 291 14.45 16.53 -53.95
CA TYR A 291 14.75 16.19 -55.34
C TYR A 291 13.77 16.85 -56.32
N LYS A 292 12.47 16.93 -56.01
CA LYS A 292 11.50 17.67 -56.84
C LYS A 292 11.85 19.16 -56.94
N ASN A 293 12.24 19.78 -55.82
CA ASN A 293 12.65 21.18 -55.81
C ASN A 293 13.99 21.39 -56.50
N ALA A 294 14.94 20.46 -56.40
CA ALA A 294 16.19 20.47 -57.14
C ALA A 294 15.96 20.34 -58.67
N THR A 295 15.02 19.49 -59.10
CA THR A 295 14.64 19.39 -60.53
C THR A 295 13.89 20.63 -61.03
N LYS A 296 13.03 21.25 -60.21
CA LYS A 296 12.41 22.54 -60.56
C LYS A 296 13.44 23.68 -60.64
N GLY A 297 14.45 23.68 -59.77
CA GLY A 297 15.59 24.60 -59.83
C GLY A 297 16.41 24.43 -61.11
N CYS A 298 16.66 23.18 -61.53
CA CYS A 298 17.34 22.89 -62.81
C CYS A 298 16.50 23.30 -64.04
N CYS A 299 15.18 23.07 -64.04
CA CYS A 299 14.31 23.54 -65.14
C CYS A 299 14.21 25.08 -65.20
N ALA A 300 14.22 25.77 -64.06
CA ALA A 300 14.25 27.23 -64.03
C ALA A 300 15.58 27.79 -64.57
N LEU A 301 16.72 27.16 -64.23
CA LEU A 301 18.04 27.51 -64.74
C LEU A 301 18.20 27.24 -66.24
N LEU A 302 17.65 26.14 -66.76
CA LEU A 302 17.66 25.83 -68.20
C LEU A 302 16.82 26.81 -69.05
N SER A 303 15.77 27.43 -68.49
CA SER A 303 15.01 28.47 -69.21
C SER A 303 15.75 29.82 -69.29
N ILE A 304 16.72 30.05 -68.41
CA ILE A 304 17.56 31.26 -68.41
C ILE A 304 18.72 31.12 -69.42
N CYS A 305 19.19 29.91 -69.70
CA CYS A 305 20.25 29.64 -70.68
C CYS A 305 19.77 29.52 -72.16
N SER A 306 18.50 29.80 -72.46
CA SER A 306 17.93 29.71 -73.82
C SER A 306 17.53 31.07 -74.42
N LYS A 307 18.19 32.16 -74.05
CA LYS A 307 18.15 33.44 -74.75
C LYS A 307 19.54 33.99 -74.98
#